data_AF-A0A0A8UKF7-F1
#
_entry.id   AF-A0A0A8UKF7-F1
#
_cell.length_a   1.000
_cell.length_b   1.000
_cell.length_c   1.000
_cell.angle_alpha   90.00
_cell.angle_beta   90.00
_cell.angle_gamma   90.00
#
_symmetry.space_group_name_H-M   'P 1'
#
loop_
_entity.id
_entity.type
_entity.pdbx_description
1 polymer ?
#
loop_
_entity_poly.entity_id
_entity_poly.type
_entity_poly.pdbx_seq_one_letter_code
_entity_poly.pdbx_strand_id
1 'polypeptide(L)'
;MEFEVLKKAIQELSAARDPEDSERIQDLLNLLKDLEHQKSASISTVRKTVQELSATKYPENSERIQDLVNSLKDLWQEKSISMPSLQDPIQKLSTAIDSKEVKSIQDLIKPLVNLSKDLEHEKLSVILALKKEIYPLLEDFWLSVTTTLPSSDWQTSPRVKPWIDFQEALKKEGWEDADHPQRYQELAKRFSASDGVVNCANVLNLLKESTRMLSYTSQEAVNNYPLGKLTKEIIARKSHMYEKEKQQSIVTMLSILFYIFHHYCTAEQLEILPLLCQYRLLTTDEERLSESATIQYLTQQISASQLFFITHKNYIDPREWNTNANITALATLLPKNCTEFKKKLEQVPWIKILLKQCSEDDKQQAVIKGAKQLLDNFTSLENHSYAAALSFSAAVKRQEMMMSKEQHALINAILYIFCLQVYNKERRNGADRFFGFSGETKCNAAVKKIDEITGATTKFGVWEYLALKQGRLGELVTDYEGMGAALQQ
;
A
#
# COMPACT_ATOMS: atom_id res chain seq x y z
N MET A 1 3.97 -19.53 -1.31
CA MET A 1 3.36 -19.39 -2.65
C MET A 1 3.20 -20.74 -3.35
N GLU A 2 4.20 -21.64 -3.31
CA GLU A 2 4.16 -22.96 -3.97
C GLU A 2 3.19 -23.97 -3.34
N PHE A 3 3.15 -24.08 -2.00
CA PHE A 3 2.17 -24.93 -1.31
C PHE A 3 0.73 -24.49 -1.55
N GLU A 4 0.47 -23.18 -1.64
CA GLU A 4 -0.87 -22.64 -1.87
C GLU A 4 -1.36 -22.86 -3.32
N VAL A 5 -0.47 -22.85 -4.31
CA VAL A 5 -0.81 -23.22 -5.70
C VAL A 5 -1.13 -24.72 -5.79
N LEU A 6 -0.35 -25.58 -5.11
CA LEU A 6 -0.58 -27.02 -5.10
C LEU A 6 -1.88 -27.38 -4.36
N LYS A 7 -2.14 -26.72 -3.24
CA LYS A 7 -3.36 -26.86 -2.44
C LYS A 7 -4.59 -26.40 -3.22
N LYS A 8 -4.46 -25.32 -3.99
CA LYS A 8 -5.52 -24.85 -4.90
C LYS A 8 -5.80 -25.84 -6.03
N ALA A 9 -4.77 -26.39 -6.68
CA ALA A 9 -4.93 -27.41 -7.72
C ALA A 9 -5.60 -28.69 -7.20
N ILE A 10 -5.28 -29.10 -5.97
CA ILE A 10 -5.88 -30.28 -5.32
C ILE A 10 -7.34 -30.00 -4.90
N GLN A 11 -7.65 -28.78 -4.44
CA GLN A 11 -9.02 -28.35 -4.14
C GLN A 11 -9.89 -28.21 -5.41
N GLU A 12 -9.30 -27.79 -6.53
CA GLU A 12 -9.99 -27.75 -7.82
C GLU A 12 -10.30 -29.15 -8.34
N LEU A 13 -9.41 -30.13 -8.07
CA LEU A 13 -9.67 -31.55 -8.34
C LEU A 13 -10.75 -32.14 -7.41
N SER A 14 -10.84 -31.72 -6.15
CA SER A 14 -11.90 -32.19 -5.22
C SER A 14 -13.28 -31.67 -5.58
N ALA A 15 -13.36 -30.55 -6.28
CA ALA A 15 -14.62 -29.96 -6.72
C ALA A 15 -15.23 -30.68 -7.94
N ALA A 16 -14.48 -31.58 -8.59
CA ALA A 16 -14.81 -32.06 -9.93
C ALA A 16 -15.40 -33.48 -10.05
N ARG A 17 -15.57 -34.30 -8.97
CA ARG A 17 -16.14 -35.68 -9.09
C ARG A 17 -16.43 -36.42 -7.76
N ASP A 18 -16.94 -37.65 -7.91
CA ASP A 18 -17.60 -38.62 -7.00
C ASP A 18 -17.18 -38.65 -5.51
N PRO A 19 -18.07 -39.02 -4.57
CA PRO A 19 -17.81 -39.05 -3.12
C PRO A 19 -16.65 -39.97 -2.68
N GLU A 20 -16.34 -41.04 -3.43
CA GLU A 20 -15.20 -41.93 -3.12
C GLU A 20 -13.82 -41.25 -3.36
N ASP A 21 -13.76 -40.21 -4.19
CA ASP A 21 -12.53 -39.45 -4.44
C ASP A 21 -12.28 -38.39 -3.35
N SER A 22 -13.30 -38.02 -2.57
CA SER A 22 -13.19 -37.01 -1.51
C SER A 22 -12.31 -37.46 -0.35
N GLU A 23 -12.35 -38.74 0.04
CA GLU A 23 -11.51 -39.28 1.12
C GLU A 23 -10.04 -39.36 0.67
N ARG A 24 -9.82 -39.73 -0.60
CA ARG A 24 -8.49 -39.85 -1.22
C ARG A 24 -7.80 -38.50 -1.40
N ILE A 25 -8.57 -37.46 -1.72
CA ILE A 25 -8.05 -36.08 -1.81
C ILE A 25 -7.76 -35.51 -0.43
N GLN A 26 -8.55 -35.88 0.59
CA GLN A 26 -8.28 -35.48 1.97
C GLN A 26 -6.98 -36.11 2.51
N ASP A 27 -6.68 -37.36 2.14
CA ASP A 27 -5.40 -38.01 2.46
C ASP A 27 -4.20 -37.30 1.83
N LEU A 28 -4.31 -36.89 0.55
CA LEU A 28 -3.27 -36.13 -0.13
C LEU A 28 -3.06 -34.73 0.50
N LEU A 29 -4.14 -34.06 0.91
CA LEU A 29 -4.07 -32.77 1.61
C LEU A 29 -3.42 -32.90 2.99
N ASN A 30 -3.70 -33.99 3.71
CA ASN A 30 -3.09 -34.27 5.01
C ASN A 30 -1.60 -34.57 4.87
N LEU A 31 -1.21 -35.37 3.87
CA LEU A 31 0.19 -35.66 3.56
C LEU A 31 0.97 -34.39 3.17
N LEU A 32 0.32 -33.48 2.43
CA LEU A 32 0.90 -32.18 2.10
C LEU A 32 1.11 -31.29 3.31
N LYS A 33 0.19 -31.30 4.27
CA LYS A 33 0.38 -30.59 5.55
C LYS A 33 1.52 -31.18 6.37
N ASP A 34 1.68 -32.50 6.36
CA ASP A 34 2.79 -33.18 7.05
C ASP A 34 4.13 -32.85 6.39
N LEU A 35 4.18 -32.78 5.06
CA LEU A 35 5.35 -32.36 4.29
C LEU A 35 5.67 -30.86 4.46
N GLU A 36 4.64 -30.01 4.59
CA GLU A 36 4.78 -28.58 4.91
C GLU A 36 5.39 -28.39 6.32
N HIS A 37 5.00 -29.23 7.28
CA HIS A 37 5.55 -29.23 8.64
C HIS A 37 7.01 -29.69 8.72
N GLN A 38 7.45 -30.55 7.79
CA GLN A 38 8.84 -31.03 7.80
C GLN A 38 9.87 -30.00 7.34
N LYS A 39 9.46 -28.83 6.80
CA LYS A 39 10.30 -27.67 6.38
C LYS A 39 11.51 -27.96 5.47
N SER A 40 11.81 -29.22 5.13
CA SER A 40 12.97 -29.65 4.35
C SER A 40 12.67 -30.76 3.33
N ALA A 41 11.40 -31.10 3.08
CA ALA A 41 11.08 -32.13 2.11
C ALA A 41 11.37 -31.62 0.68
N SER A 42 12.35 -32.23 0.02
CA SER A 42 12.72 -31.90 -1.36
C SER A 42 11.60 -32.30 -2.34
N ILE A 43 11.51 -31.62 -3.48
CA ILE A 43 10.59 -31.97 -4.59
C ILE A 43 10.81 -33.42 -5.07
N SER A 44 12.04 -33.94 -4.93
CA SER A 44 12.35 -35.34 -5.22
C SER A 44 11.57 -36.31 -4.31
N THR A 45 11.35 -35.92 -3.06
CA THR A 45 10.55 -36.66 -2.07
C THR A 45 9.07 -36.63 -2.46
N VAL A 46 8.53 -35.46 -2.81
CA VAL A 46 7.14 -35.33 -3.28
C VAL A 46 6.91 -36.15 -4.56
N ARG A 47 7.81 -36.06 -5.54
CA ARG A 47 7.75 -36.82 -6.79
C ARG A 47 7.82 -38.33 -6.53
N LYS A 48 8.76 -38.78 -5.69
CA LYS A 48 8.92 -40.18 -5.33
C LYS A 48 7.68 -40.72 -4.62
N THR A 49 7.13 -39.97 -3.67
CA THR A 49 5.91 -40.38 -2.94
C THR A 49 4.68 -40.42 -3.85
N VAL A 50 4.52 -39.46 -4.76
CA VAL A 50 3.44 -39.46 -5.76
C VAL A 50 3.57 -40.65 -6.74
N GLN A 51 4.79 -40.98 -7.17
CA GLN A 51 5.08 -42.14 -8.04
C GLN A 51 4.89 -43.48 -7.31
N GLU A 52 5.26 -43.56 -6.03
CA GLU A 52 5.04 -44.75 -5.21
C GLU A 52 3.54 -44.96 -4.96
N LEU A 53 2.77 -43.90 -4.73
CA LEU A 53 1.31 -43.96 -4.57
C LEU A 53 0.59 -44.36 -5.87
N SER A 54 1.02 -43.86 -7.03
CA SER A 54 0.47 -44.27 -8.33
C SER A 54 0.78 -45.74 -8.66
N ALA A 55 1.92 -46.25 -8.20
CA ALA A 55 2.35 -47.62 -8.47
C ALA A 55 1.74 -48.66 -7.50
N THR A 56 1.44 -48.29 -6.26
CA THR A 56 1.07 -49.26 -5.20
C THR A 56 -0.39 -49.19 -4.75
N LYS A 57 -1.04 -48.03 -4.83
CA LYS A 57 -2.33 -47.81 -4.16
C LYS A 57 -3.50 -47.50 -5.12
N TYR A 58 -3.23 -46.91 -6.29
CA TYR A 58 -4.27 -46.49 -7.26
C TYR A 58 -3.82 -46.62 -8.74
N PRO A 59 -3.60 -47.84 -9.25
CA PRO A 59 -3.04 -48.08 -10.59
C PRO A 59 -3.97 -47.60 -11.72
N GLU A 60 -5.28 -47.62 -11.53
CA GLU A 60 -6.28 -47.14 -12.50
C GLU A 60 -6.21 -45.62 -12.79
N ASN A 61 -5.50 -44.85 -11.97
CA ASN A 61 -5.36 -43.39 -12.11
C ASN A 61 -3.95 -42.94 -12.49
N SER A 62 -3.05 -43.88 -12.83
CA SER A 62 -1.64 -43.63 -13.14
C SER A 62 -1.45 -42.57 -14.24
N GLU A 63 -2.27 -42.59 -15.29
CA GLU A 63 -2.18 -41.66 -16.43
C GLU A 63 -2.48 -40.21 -16.01
N ARG A 64 -3.52 -39.99 -15.20
CA ARG A 64 -3.90 -38.64 -14.72
C ARG A 64 -2.93 -38.08 -13.70
N ILE A 65 -2.38 -38.93 -12.84
CA ILE A 65 -1.33 -38.54 -11.89
C ILE A 65 -0.06 -38.16 -12.67
N GLN A 66 0.26 -38.89 -13.74
CA GLN A 66 1.38 -38.60 -14.62
C GLN A 66 1.17 -37.28 -15.38
N ASP A 67 -0.05 -36.97 -15.84
CA ASP A 67 -0.38 -35.68 -16.47
C ASP A 67 -0.27 -34.49 -15.51
N LEU A 68 -0.62 -34.67 -14.23
CA LEU A 68 -0.43 -33.65 -13.20
C LEU A 68 1.07 -33.41 -12.94
N VAL A 69 1.85 -34.48 -12.87
CA VAL A 69 3.32 -34.42 -12.74
C VAL A 69 3.96 -33.75 -13.96
N ASN A 70 3.44 -33.99 -15.17
CA ASN A 70 3.90 -33.35 -16.39
C ASN A 70 3.48 -31.87 -16.45
N SER A 71 2.26 -31.53 -16.04
CA SER A 71 1.80 -30.12 -15.98
C SER A 71 2.60 -29.30 -14.96
N LEU A 72 2.96 -29.91 -13.82
CA LEU A 72 3.87 -29.32 -12.83
C LEU A 72 5.31 -29.19 -13.37
N LYS A 73 5.73 -30.11 -14.24
CA LYS A 73 7.02 -30.04 -14.93
C LYS A 73 7.04 -28.90 -15.95
N ASP A 74 5.96 -28.71 -16.71
CA ASP A 74 5.84 -27.70 -17.76
C ASP A 74 5.71 -26.28 -17.18
N LEU A 75 4.89 -26.09 -16.14
CA LEU A 75 4.80 -24.83 -15.37
C LEU A 75 6.14 -24.42 -14.74
N TRP A 76 7.03 -25.38 -14.50
CA TRP A 76 8.34 -25.16 -13.90
C TRP A 76 9.47 -25.01 -14.94
N GLN A 77 9.31 -25.61 -16.13
CA GLN A 77 10.18 -25.34 -17.27
C GLN A 77 9.93 -23.95 -17.86
N GLU A 78 8.69 -23.43 -17.85
CA GLU A 78 8.37 -22.07 -18.34
C GLU A 78 8.88 -20.93 -17.44
N LYS A 79 9.25 -21.21 -16.18
CA LYS A 79 9.88 -20.24 -15.25
C LYS A 79 11.34 -20.57 -14.90
N SER A 80 11.99 -21.44 -15.68
CA SER A 80 13.39 -21.82 -15.41
C SER A 80 14.36 -20.69 -15.74
N ILE A 81 14.95 -20.11 -14.70
CA ILE A 81 16.12 -19.24 -14.72
C ILE A 81 17.30 -20.00 -15.36
N SER A 82 17.93 -19.40 -16.35
CA SER A 82 19.04 -19.97 -17.12
C SER A 82 20.32 -19.21 -16.74
N MET A 83 21.05 -19.73 -15.75
CA MET A 83 22.27 -19.13 -15.21
C MET A 83 23.50 -19.00 -16.16
N PRO A 84 23.57 -19.58 -17.38
CA PRO A 84 24.65 -19.26 -18.33
C PRO A 84 24.79 -17.77 -18.66
N SER A 85 23.70 -16.99 -18.53
CA SER A 85 23.68 -15.54 -18.77
C SER A 85 24.46 -14.72 -17.72
N LEU A 86 24.73 -15.27 -16.53
CA LEU A 86 25.42 -14.57 -15.43
C LEU A 86 26.94 -14.73 -15.46
N GLN A 87 27.49 -15.68 -16.24
CA GLN A 87 28.94 -15.94 -16.27
C GLN A 87 29.74 -14.72 -16.75
N ASP A 88 29.28 -14.08 -17.83
CA ASP A 88 29.91 -12.88 -18.39
C ASP A 88 29.85 -11.67 -17.42
N PRO A 89 28.68 -11.33 -16.83
CA PRO A 89 28.60 -10.31 -15.77
C PRO A 89 29.50 -10.59 -14.56
N ILE A 90 29.54 -11.84 -14.08
CA ILE A 90 30.39 -12.24 -12.96
C ILE A 90 31.88 -12.07 -13.30
N GLN A 91 32.29 -12.45 -14.51
CA GLN A 91 33.68 -12.31 -14.97
C GLN A 91 34.09 -10.83 -15.11
N LYS A 92 33.19 -9.99 -15.64
CA LYS A 92 33.39 -8.54 -15.72
C LYS A 92 33.49 -7.90 -14.34
N LEU A 93 32.63 -8.29 -13.40
CA LEU A 93 32.67 -7.84 -12.02
C LEU A 93 34.00 -8.22 -11.34
N SER A 94 34.43 -9.48 -11.51
CA SER A 94 35.70 -10.00 -10.99
C SER A 94 36.92 -9.22 -11.49
N THR A 95 36.86 -8.70 -12.72
CA THR A 95 37.97 -7.97 -13.35
C THR A 95 38.04 -6.50 -12.92
N ALA A 96 36.92 -5.93 -12.45
CA ALA A 96 36.79 -4.49 -12.20
C ALA A 96 36.92 -4.07 -10.73
N ILE A 97 37.01 -5.02 -9.79
CA ILE A 97 37.12 -4.76 -8.35
C ILE A 97 38.60 -4.69 -7.93
N ASP A 98 38.98 -3.66 -7.18
CA ASP A 98 40.36 -3.44 -6.69
C ASP A 98 40.79 -4.50 -5.66
N SER A 99 42.07 -4.91 -5.73
CA SER A 99 42.69 -6.09 -5.08
C SER A 99 42.50 -6.32 -3.57
N LYS A 100 41.93 -5.36 -2.82
CA LYS A 100 41.59 -5.51 -1.39
C LYS A 100 40.13 -5.94 -1.13
N GLU A 101 39.18 -5.58 -1.99
CA GLU A 101 37.78 -6.05 -1.95
C GLU A 101 37.62 -7.43 -2.60
N VAL A 102 38.65 -7.87 -3.34
CA VAL A 102 38.74 -9.09 -4.15
C VAL A 102 38.56 -10.39 -3.37
N LYS A 103 39.00 -10.49 -2.11
CA LYS A 103 39.00 -11.77 -1.38
C LYS A 103 37.58 -12.26 -1.05
N SER A 104 36.75 -11.40 -0.47
CA SER A 104 35.37 -11.73 -0.09
C SER A 104 34.47 -12.03 -1.29
N ILE A 105 34.72 -11.37 -2.43
CA ILE A 105 33.91 -11.54 -3.64
C ILE A 105 34.42 -12.72 -4.48
N GLN A 106 35.73 -12.97 -4.58
CA GLN A 106 36.25 -14.18 -5.22
C GLN A 106 35.87 -15.46 -4.47
N ASP A 107 35.81 -15.40 -3.13
CA ASP A 107 35.35 -16.51 -2.29
C ASP A 107 33.84 -16.78 -2.44
N LEU A 108 33.07 -15.83 -2.99
CA LEU A 108 31.63 -15.92 -3.28
C LEU A 108 31.33 -16.24 -4.76
N ILE A 109 32.19 -15.78 -5.67
CA ILE A 109 32.19 -16.12 -7.10
C ILE A 109 32.49 -17.61 -7.28
N LYS A 110 33.38 -18.21 -6.47
CA LYS A 110 33.65 -19.65 -6.53
C LYS A 110 32.40 -20.51 -6.27
N PRO A 111 31.64 -20.30 -5.17
CA PRO A 111 30.34 -20.93 -4.96
C PRO A 111 29.34 -20.63 -6.08
N LEU A 112 29.22 -19.39 -6.56
CA LEU A 112 28.32 -19.03 -7.67
C LEU A 112 28.64 -19.78 -8.96
N VAL A 113 29.91 -19.86 -9.32
CA VAL A 113 30.40 -20.57 -10.52
C VAL A 113 30.29 -22.09 -10.34
N ASN A 114 30.54 -22.64 -9.15
CA ASN A 114 30.39 -24.07 -8.87
C ASN A 114 28.92 -24.49 -8.82
N LEU A 115 28.07 -23.73 -8.14
CA LEU A 115 26.62 -23.98 -8.06
C LEU A 115 25.94 -23.77 -9.41
N SER A 116 26.44 -22.87 -10.27
CA SER A 116 25.94 -22.74 -11.65
C SER A 116 26.10 -24.02 -12.48
N LYS A 117 27.04 -24.91 -12.11
CA LYS A 117 27.30 -26.19 -12.78
C LYS A 117 26.47 -27.36 -12.24
N ASP A 118 25.98 -27.28 -11.00
CA ASP A 118 25.22 -28.35 -10.32
C ASP A 118 23.69 -28.17 -10.39
N LEU A 119 23.20 -27.13 -11.08
CA LEU A 119 21.80 -26.66 -11.06
C LEU A 119 20.78 -27.50 -11.86
N GLU A 120 21.14 -28.68 -12.35
CA GLU A 120 20.18 -29.48 -13.10
C GLU A 120 19.05 -30.04 -12.23
N HIS A 121 19.22 -30.24 -10.90
CA HIS A 121 18.27 -31.05 -10.11
C HIS A 121 17.71 -30.45 -8.79
N GLU A 122 18.24 -29.37 -8.20
CA GLU A 122 17.69 -28.75 -6.97
C GLU A 122 17.72 -27.21 -6.98
N LYS A 123 16.84 -26.57 -7.77
CA LYS A 123 17.01 -25.14 -8.11
C LYS A 123 16.62 -24.13 -7.01
N LEU A 124 15.61 -24.38 -6.18
CA LEU A 124 15.05 -23.34 -5.29
C LEU A 124 15.82 -23.13 -3.98
N SER A 125 16.22 -24.22 -3.31
CA SER A 125 17.06 -24.16 -2.10
C SER A 125 18.42 -23.52 -2.41
N VAL A 126 18.98 -23.83 -3.58
CA VAL A 126 20.21 -23.23 -4.10
C VAL A 126 20.02 -21.75 -4.39
N ILE A 127 18.94 -21.34 -5.08
CA ILE A 127 18.65 -19.91 -5.31
C ILE A 127 18.49 -19.14 -3.99
N LEU A 128 17.80 -19.71 -3.01
CA LEU A 128 17.63 -19.08 -1.69
C LEU A 128 18.95 -18.95 -0.93
N ALA A 129 19.80 -19.97 -0.98
CA ALA A 129 21.14 -19.92 -0.40
C ALA A 129 22.01 -18.87 -1.11
N LEU A 130 21.96 -18.80 -2.44
CA LEU A 130 22.69 -17.79 -3.21
C LEU A 130 22.19 -16.37 -2.91
N LYS A 131 20.88 -16.16 -2.79
CA LYS A 131 20.29 -14.86 -2.39
C LYS A 131 20.82 -14.42 -1.03
N LYS A 132 20.89 -15.35 -0.07
CA LYS A 132 21.40 -15.11 1.28
C LYS A 132 22.87 -14.67 1.29
N GLU A 133 23.68 -15.13 0.34
CA GLU A 133 25.10 -14.77 0.23
C GLU A 133 25.32 -13.50 -0.60
N ILE A 134 24.59 -13.31 -1.71
CA ILE A 134 24.77 -12.19 -2.63
C ILE A 134 24.17 -10.89 -2.09
N TYR A 135 22.98 -10.92 -1.49
CA TYR A 135 22.31 -9.69 -1.04
C TYR A 135 23.13 -8.91 0.00
N PRO A 136 23.73 -9.54 1.03
CA PRO A 136 24.61 -8.81 1.95
C PRO A 136 25.80 -8.14 1.25
N LEU A 137 26.41 -8.78 0.24
CA LEU A 137 27.49 -8.15 -0.53
C LEU A 137 27.02 -6.93 -1.31
N LEU A 138 25.85 -7.03 -1.94
CA LEU A 138 25.26 -5.90 -2.64
C LEU A 138 24.98 -4.76 -1.65
N GLU A 139 24.39 -5.08 -0.50
CA GLU A 139 24.13 -4.09 0.55
C GLU A 139 25.41 -3.41 1.05
N ASP A 140 26.46 -4.17 1.36
CA ASP A 140 27.76 -3.66 1.82
C ASP A 140 28.43 -2.78 0.76
N PHE A 141 28.43 -3.23 -0.49
CA PHE A 141 28.96 -2.47 -1.61
C PHE A 141 28.21 -1.14 -1.76
N TRP A 142 26.88 -1.17 -1.77
CA TRP A 142 26.07 0.03 -1.96
C TRP A 142 26.11 0.97 -0.75
N LEU A 143 26.31 0.46 0.46
CA LEU A 143 26.58 1.27 1.64
C LEU A 143 27.88 2.07 1.47
N SER A 144 28.93 1.44 0.94
CA SER A 144 30.21 2.09 0.64
C SER A 144 30.07 3.12 -0.50
N VAL A 145 29.37 2.78 -1.58
CA VAL A 145 29.19 3.67 -2.73
C VAL A 145 28.34 4.89 -2.37
N THR A 146 27.21 4.71 -1.70
CA THR A 146 26.29 5.81 -1.35
C THR A 146 26.91 6.84 -0.40
N THR A 147 27.94 6.45 0.37
CA THR A 147 28.67 7.34 1.26
C THR A 147 29.87 8.04 0.60
N THR A 148 30.34 7.55 -0.54
CA THR A 148 31.59 8.02 -1.17
C THR A 148 31.42 8.63 -2.56
N LEU A 149 30.32 8.32 -3.26
CA LEU A 149 30.10 8.76 -4.65
C LEU A 149 28.65 9.23 -4.89
N PRO A 150 28.44 10.43 -5.45
CA PRO A 150 27.10 10.92 -5.76
C PRO A 150 26.43 10.08 -6.85
N SER A 151 25.10 9.94 -6.76
CA SER A 151 24.32 9.07 -7.64
C SER A 151 24.21 9.55 -9.09
N SER A 152 24.73 10.73 -9.43
CA SER A 152 24.91 11.18 -10.82
C SER A 152 26.01 10.40 -11.54
N ASP A 153 27.02 9.92 -10.80
CA ASP A 153 28.27 9.43 -11.37
C ASP A 153 28.34 7.90 -11.39
N TRP A 154 27.30 7.23 -10.88
CA TRP A 154 27.27 5.77 -10.74
C TRP A 154 27.33 5.04 -12.09
N GLN A 155 26.67 5.59 -13.12
CA GLN A 155 26.60 4.98 -14.46
C GLN A 155 27.89 5.10 -15.26
N THR A 156 28.72 6.10 -14.94
CA THR A 156 29.99 6.38 -15.62
C THR A 156 31.19 5.92 -14.81
N SER A 157 31.01 5.62 -13.52
CA SER A 157 32.08 5.19 -12.64
C SER A 157 32.58 3.78 -12.99
N PRO A 158 33.88 3.60 -13.27
CA PRO A 158 34.45 2.29 -13.57
C PRO A 158 34.38 1.33 -12.38
N ARG A 159 34.26 1.85 -11.14
CA ARG A 159 34.06 1.06 -9.92
C ARG A 159 32.63 0.59 -9.74
N VAL A 160 31.64 1.38 -10.17
CA VAL A 160 30.20 1.13 -9.88
C VAL A 160 29.48 0.45 -11.04
N LYS A 161 29.82 0.80 -12.29
CA LYS A 161 29.21 0.24 -13.49
C LYS A 161 29.21 -1.30 -13.56
N PRO A 162 30.28 -2.02 -13.19
CA PRO A 162 30.29 -3.49 -13.18
C PRO A 162 29.26 -4.10 -12.23
N TRP A 163 29.00 -3.45 -11.09
CA TRP A 163 28.01 -3.89 -10.11
C TRP A 163 26.59 -3.66 -10.59
N ILE A 164 26.34 -2.53 -11.25
CA ILE A 164 25.07 -2.25 -11.92
C ILE A 164 24.79 -3.32 -12.98
N ASP A 165 25.77 -3.63 -13.83
CA ASP A 165 25.63 -4.65 -14.89
C ASP A 165 25.35 -6.04 -14.30
N PHE A 166 25.99 -6.37 -13.18
CA PHE A 166 25.74 -7.60 -12.44
C PHE A 166 24.30 -7.65 -11.88
N GLN A 167 23.82 -6.58 -11.24
CA GLN A 167 22.45 -6.51 -10.71
C GLN A 167 21.39 -6.54 -11.82
N GLU A 168 21.64 -5.90 -12.97
CA GLU A 168 20.75 -6.00 -14.14
C GLU A 168 20.66 -7.44 -14.66
N ALA A 169 21.77 -8.17 -14.65
CA ALA A 169 21.78 -9.57 -15.03
C ALA A 169 21.02 -10.43 -14.02
N LEU A 170 21.21 -10.20 -12.71
CA LEU A 170 20.43 -10.86 -11.65
C LEU A 170 18.91 -10.63 -11.84
N LYS A 171 18.49 -9.41 -12.18
CA LYS A 171 17.07 -9.10 -12.46
C LYS A 171 16.51 -9.87 -13.65
N LYS A 172 17.27 -9.98 -14.75
CA LYS A 172 16.87 -10.77 -15.93
C LYS A 172 16.64 -12.24 -15.58
N GLU A 173 17.39 -12.71 -14.59
CA GLU A 173 17.26 -14.04 -14.00
C GLU A 173 16.22 -14.10 -12.85
N GLY A 174 15.31 -13.12 -12.71
CA GLY A 174 14.21 -13.17 -11.75
C GLY A 174 14.57 -12.76 -10.31
N TRP A 175 15.71 -12.10 -10.09
CA TRP A 175 16.09 -11.54 -8.79
C TRP A 175 15.61 -10.08 -8.71
N GLU A 176 14.31 -9.92 -8.55
CA GLU A 176 13.61 -8.62 -8.64
C GLU A 176 14.09 -7.57 -7.63
N ASP A 177 14.72 -7.99 -6.53
CA ASP A 177 15.20 -7.12 -5.46
C ASP A 177 16.70 -6.81 -5.55
N ALA A 178 17.38 -7.28 -6.59
CA ALA A 178 18.82 -7.11 -6.70
C ALA A 178 19.25 -5.64 -6.81
N ASP A 179 18.39 -4.72 -7.27
CA ASP A 179 18.68 -3.30 -7.55
C ASP A 179 18.06 -2.29 -6.55
N HIS A 180 17.75 -2.74 -5.33
CA HIS A 180 17.16 -1.90 -4.26
C HIS A 180 17.80 -0.50 -4.11
N PRO A 181 19.12 -0.36 -3.97
CA PRO A 181 19.77 0.95 -3.86
C PRO A 181 19.55 1.87 -5.07
N GLN A 182 19.60 1.34 -6.29
CA GLN A 182 19.37 2.11 -7.50
C GLN A 182 17.92 2.58 -7.59
N ARG A 183 16.96 1.69 -7.29
CA ARG A 183 15.53 2.04 -7.24
C ARG A 183 15.26 3.10 -6.19
N TYR A 184 15.86 2.97 -5.00
CA TYR A 184 15.72 3.99 -3.96
C TYR A 184 16.19 5.36 -4.45
N GLN A 185 17.35 5.44 -5.12
CA GLN A 185 17.85 6.71 -5.65
C GLN A 185 16.98 7.29 -6.76
N GLU A 186 16.51 6.45 -7.68
CA GLU A 186 15.59 6.87 -8.74
C GLU A 186 14.29 7.44 -8.16
N LEU A 187 13.70 6.73 -7.20
CA LEU A 187 12.51 7.18 -6.47
C LEU A 187 12.77 8.47 -5.69
N ALA A 188 13.92 8.60 -5.03
CA ALA A 188 14.26 9.80 -4.25
C ALA A 188 14.48 11.02 -5.15
N LYS A 189 15.09 10.83 -6.33
CA LYS A 189 15.20 11.86 -7.37
C LYS A 189 13.82 12.25 -7.89
N ARG A 190 12.95 11.28 -8.18
CA ARG A 190 11.59 11.53 -8.66
C ARG A 190 10.75 12.28 -7.63
N PHE A 191 10.85 11.89 -6.36
CA PHE A 191 10.22 12.59 -5.24
C PHE A 191 10.66 14.07 -5.15
N SER A 192 11.96 14.31 -5.32
CA SER A 192 12.56 15.65 -5.21
C SER A 192 12.31 16.53 -6.45
N ALA A 193 12.05 15.91 -7.62
CA ALA A 193 11.72 16.61 -8.85
C ALA A 193 10.30 17.21 -8.83
N SER A 194 9.39 16.65 -8.02
CA SER A 194 8.06 17.22 -7.79
C SER A 194 8.18 18.45 -6.90
N ASP A 195 8.05 19.66 -7.47
CA ASP A 195 8.04 21.00 -6.87
C ASP A 195 9.22 21.44 -5.97
N GLY A 196 10.05 20.51 -5.49
CA GLY A 196 11.25 20.74 -4.68
C GLY A 196 10.99 21.27 -3.27
N VAL A 197 9.73 21.41 -2.84
CA VAL A 197 9.37 22.03 -1.56
C VAL A 197 9.59 21.05 -0.40
N VAL A 198 9.28 19.77 -0.62
CA VAL A 198 9.37 18.74 0.41
C VAL A 198 10.67 17.96 0.28
N ASN A 199 11.51 17.99 1.32
CA ASN A 199 12.72 17.19 1.37
C ASN A 199 12.41 15.73 1.76
N CYS A 200 12.66 14.80 0.84
CA CYS A 200 12.46 13.35 1.02
C CYS A 200 13.12 12.82 2.29
N ALA A 201 14.40 13.12 2.50
CA ALA A 201 15.17 12.59 3.62
C ALA A 201 14.61 13.06 4.97
N ASN A 202 14.21 14.33 5.07
CA ASN A 202 13.63 14.86 6.30
C ASN A 202 12.29 14.19 6.65
N VAL A 203 11.44 13.93 5.65
CA VAL A 203 10.17 13.22 5.83
C VAL A 203 10.40 11.77 6.27
N LEU A 204 11.31 11.05 5.60
CA LEU A 204 11.61 9.65 5.93
C LEU A 204 12.27 9.51 7.31
N ASN A 205 13.12 10.46 7.71
CA ASN A 205 13.74 10.44 9.04
C ASN A 205 12.70 10.65 10.14
N LEU A 206 11.78 11.60 9.97
CA LEU A 206 10.68 11.84 10.92
C LEU A 206 9.75 10.62 11.01
N LEU A 207 9.45 9.99 9.86
CA LEU A 207 8.67 8.76 9.78
C LEU A 207 9.34 7.63 10.58
N LYS A 208 10.62 7.34 10.28
CA LYS A 208 11.42 6.32 10.96
C LYS A 208 11.50 6.55 12.47
N GLU A 209 11.74 7.78 12.90
CA GLU A 209 11.79 8.10 14.33
C GLU A 209 10.44 7.82 15.01
N SER A 210 9.34 8.27 14.39
CA SER A 210 8.00 8.08 14.94
C SER A 210 7.61 6.60 15.07
N THR A 211 7.90 5.77 14.07
CA THR A 211 7.57 4.34 14.09
C THR A 211 8.45 3.56 15.06
N ARG A 212 9.75 3.88 15.14
CA ARG A 212 10.66 3.30 16.11
C ARG A 212 10.27 3.65 17.55
N MET A 213 9.89 4.90 17.82
CA MET A 213 9.44 5.32 19.15
C MET A 213 8.13 4.61 19.55
N LEU A 214 7.19 4.43 18.63
CA LEU A 214 5.95 3.69 18.86
C LEU A 214 6.15 2.15 18.90
N SER A 215 7.36 1.69 18.61
CA SER A 215 7.71 0.29 18.34
C SER A 215 7.00 -0.27 17.09
N TYR A 216 7.62 -1.26 16.47
CA TYR A 216 7.14 -1.84 15.21
C TYR A 216 5.82 -2.60 15.37
N THR A 217 5.11 -2.78 14.24
CA THR A 217 3.86 -3.55 14.14
C THR A 217 4.12 -4.95 13.58
N SER A 218 3.23 -5.89 13.92
CA SER A 218 3.10 -7.17 13.23
C SER A 218 2.07 -7.07 12.09
N GLN A 219 2.05 -8.08 11.22
CA GLN A 219 1.09 -8.17 10.11
C GLN A 219 -0.36 -8.15 10.60
N GLU A 220 -0.65 -8.75 11.76
CA GLU A 220 -2.00 -8.85 12.33
C GLU A 220 -2.54 -7.50 12.82
N ALA A 221 -1.64 -6.58 13.24
CA ALA A 221 -2.01 -5.29 13.82
C ALA A 221 -1.91 -4.12 12.82
N VAL A 222 -1.49 -4.39 11.58
CA VAL A 222 -1.13 -3.37 10.58
C VAL A 222 -2.27 -2.38 10.27
N ASN A 223 -3.51 -2.88 10.19
CA ASN A 223 -4.69 -2.08 9.82
C ASN A 223 -5.03 -0.98 10.84
N ASN A 224 -4.59 -1.12 12.08
CA ASN A 224 -4.84 -0.16 13.16
C ASN A 224 -3.57 0.61 13.56
N TYR A 225 -2.46 0.42 12.87
CA TYR A 225 -1.22 1.15 13.10
C TYR A 225 -1.22 2.45 12.27
N PRO A 226 -0.74 3.59 12.80
CA PRO A 226 -0.09 3.77 14.11
C PRO A 226 -1.08 4.18 15.21
N LEU A 227 -2.19 4.83 14.85
CA LEU A 227 -3.01 5.57 15.82
C LEU A 227 -3.81 4.67 16.77
N GLY A 228 -4.24 3.49 16.32
CA GLY A 228 -4.90 2.51 17.18
C GLY A 228 -3.96 1.96 18.25
N LYS A 229 -2.69 1.71 17.91
CA LYS A 229 -1.66 1.32 18.89
C LYS A 229 -1.37 2.46 19.86
N LEU A 230 -1.14 3.67 19.34
CA LEU A 230 -0.85 4.84 20.16
C LEU A 230 -1.99 5.19 21.12
N THR A 231 -3.25 5.06 20.69
CA THR A 231 -4.44 5.22 21.55
C THR A 231 -4.40 4.26 22.74
N LYS A 232 -4.09 2.98 22.50
CA LYS A 232 -3.97 1.98 23.57
C LYS A 232 -2.85 2.33 24.54
N GLU A 233 -1.71 2.78 24.04
CA GLU A 233 -0.59 3.20 24.89
C GLU A 233 -0.90 4.43 25.74
N ILE A 234 -1.55 5.44 25.16
CA ILE A 234 -1.99 6.65 25.87
C ILE A 234 -2.95 6.31 27.01
N ILE A 235 -3.94 5.44 26.75
CA ILE A 235 -4.91 5.02 27.77
C ILE A 235 -4.21 4.22 28.88
N ALA A 236 -3.38 3.24 28.51
CA ALA A 236 -2.75 2.33 29.46
C ALA A 236 -1.71 3.02 30.36
N ARG A 237 -1.02 4.06 29.87
CA ARG A 237 0.12 4.68 30.56
C ARG A 237 -0.13 6.11 31.04
N LYS A 238 -1.40 6.53 31.10
CA LYS A 238 -1.84 7.91 31.41
C LYS A 238 -1.23 8.50 32.70
N SER A 239 -0.88 7.68 33.68
CA SER A 239 -0.31 8.10 34.98
C SER A 239 1.22 8.20 34.99
N HIS A 240 1.93 7.74 33.96
CA HIS A 240 3.39 7.68 33.94
C HIS A 240 3.97 8.90 33.19
N MET A 241 4.60 9.82 33.93
CA MET A 241 5.08 11.11 33.36
C MET A 241 6.07 10.94 32.19
N TYR A 242 7.06 10.04 32.31
CA TYR A 242 8.03 9.78 31.23
C TYR A 242 7.37 9.18 29.98
N GLU A 243 6.42 8.27 30.16
CA GLU A 243 5.66 7.67 29.05
C GLU A 243 4.77 8.71 28.37
N LYS A 244 4.25 9.68 29.13
CA LYS A 244 3.50 10.81 28.59
C LYS A 244 4.37 11.67 27.67
N GLU A 245 5.60 12.01 28.08
CA GLU A 245 6.52 12.79 27.22
C GLU A 245 6.83 12.03 25.92
N LYS A 246 7.14 10.74 26.01
CA LYS A 246 7.31 9.88 24.83
C LYS A 246 6.09 9.92 23.91
N GLN A 247 4.89 9.77 24.45
CA GLN A 247 3.64 9.84 23.67
C GLN A 247 3.43 11.22 23.06
N GLN A 248 3.80 12.30 23.76
CA GLN A 248 3.74 13.65 23.24
C GLN A 248 4.65 13.82 22.01
N SER A 249 5.90 13.34 22.08
CA SER A 249 6.81 13.36 20.93
C SER A 249 6.23 12.56 19.75
N ILE A 250 5.72 11.35 19.97
CA ILE A 250 5.11 10.53 18.91
C ILE A 250 3.90 11.24 18.27
N VAL A 251 2.95 11.74 19.08
CA VAL A 251 1.77 12.46 18.59
C VAL A 251 2.20 13.70 17.79
N THR A 252 3.22 14.42 18.26
CA THR A 252 3.74 15.61 17.58
C THR A 252 4.32 15.26 16.22
N MET A 253 5.21 14.28 16.13
CA MET A 253 5.81 13.83 14.86
C MET A 253 4.76 13.32 13.86
N LEU A 254 3.82 12.46 14.31
CA LEU A 254 2.75 11.95 13.45
C LEU A 254 1.82 13.06 12.96
N SER A 255 1.52 14.06 13.81
CA SER A 255 0.70 15.20 13.41
C SER A 255 1.40 16.07 12.36
N ILE A 256 2.73 16.22 12.45
CA ILE A 256 3.53 16.94 11.46
C ILE A 256 3.57 16.17 10.14
N LEU A 257 3.78 14.85 10.16
CA LEU A 257 3.71 14.01 8.96
C LEU A 257 2.34 14.13 8.29
N PHE A 258 1.25 14.01 9.05
CA PHE A 258 -0.11 14.19 8.55
C PHE A 258 -0.30 15.56 7.88
N TYR A 259 0.16 16.63 8.54
CA TYR A 259 0.10 17.97 8.00
C TYR A 259 0.88 18.10 6.69
N ILE A 260 2.12 17.60 6.64
CA ILE A 260 2.98 17.66 5.44
C ILE A 260 2.36 16.89 4.27
N PHE A 261 1.87 15.68 4.51
CA PHE A 261 1.26 14.83 3.47
C PHE A 261 0.08 15.53 2.78
N HIS A 262 -0.78 16.19 3.57
CA HIS A 262 -1.99 16.79 3.02
C HIS A 262 -1.78 18.21 2.48
N HIS A 263 -0.89 19.00 3.09
CA HIS A 263 -0.65 20.39 2.70
C HIS A 263 0.46 20.57 1.66
N TYR A 264 1.48 19.72 1.64
CA TYR A 264 2.67 19.94 0.82
C TYR A 264 2.91 18.83 -0.21
N CYS A 265 2.77 17.55 0.14
CA CYS A 265 3.09 16.47 -0.80
C CYS A 265 2.14 16.41 -2.01
N THR A 266 2.67 16.16 -3.21
CA THR A 266 1.89 15.84 -4.41
C THR A 266 1.33 14.41 -4.36
N ALA A 267 0.41 14.05 -5.27
CA ALA A 267 -0.10 12.67 -5.38
C ALA A 267 1.05 11.70 -5.66
N GLU A 268 1.91 12.03 -6.62
CA GLU A 268 3.08 11.25 -6.99
C GLU A 268 4.03 11.05 -5.79
N GLN A 269 4.32 12.10 -5.03
CA GLN A 269 5.17 12.00 -3.83
C GLN A 269 4.58 11.02 -2.80
N LEU A 270 3.26 11.06 -2.57
CA LEU A 270 2.60 10.13 -1.65
C LEU A 270 2.65 8.68 -2.14
N GLU A 271 2.58 8.44 -3.46
CA GLU A 271 2.73 7.11 -4.06
C GLU A 271 4.17 6.58 -3.97
N ILE A 272 5.16 7.48 -4.03
CA ILE A 272 6.58 7.12 -3.94
C ILE A 272 7.00 6.74 -2.50
N LEU A 273 6.42 7.37 -1.47
CA LEU A 273 6.87 7.18 -0.07
C LEU A 273 6.92 5.71 0.39
N PRO A 274 5.89 4.87 0.16
CA PRO A 274 5.96 3.45 0.55
C PRO A 274 7.08 2.70 -0.17
N LEU A 275 7.29 3.00 -1.47
CA LEU A 275 8.37 2.40 -2.26
C LEU A 275 9.75 2.81 -1.75
N LEU A 276 9.91 4.06 -1.34
CA LEU A 276 11.14 4.52 -0.70
C LEU A 276 11.43 3.77 0.61
N CYS A 277 10.40 3.46 1.40
CA CYS A 277 10.57 2.65 2.61
C CYS A 277 10.98 1.21 2.26
N GLN A 278 10.35 0.62 1.24
CA GLN A 278 10.63 -0.73 0.77
C GLN A 278 12.08 -0.90 0.29
N TYR A 279 12.57 0.02 -0.54
CA TYR A 279 13.89 -0.07 -1.17
C TYR A 279 15.03 0.54 -0.35
N ARG A 280 14.75 1.05 0.87
CA ARG A 280 15.78 1.62 1.74
C ARG A 280 16.74 0.54 2.22
N LEU A 281 18.04 0.78 2.07
CA LEU A 281 19.10 -0.08 2.56
C LEU A 281 19.04 -0.22 4.09
N LEU A 282 19.52 -1.36 4.61
CA LEU A 282 19.68 -1.63 6.05
C LEU A 282 18.41 -1.34 6.87
N THR A 283 17.26 -1.77 6.34
CA THR A 283 15.96 -1.59 6.98
C THR A 283 15.32 -2.97 7.16
N THR A 284 14.84 -3.27 8.36
CA THR A 284 14.20 -4.57 8.63
C THR A 284 12.80 -4.65 8.04
N ASP A 285 12.26 -5.86 7.88
CA ASP A 285 10.91 -6.02 7.36
C ASP A 285 9.85 -5.42 8.31
N GLU A 286 10.08 -5.46 9.63
CA GLU A 286 9.21 -4.82 10.62
C GLU A 286 9.23 -3.30 10.51
N GLU A 287 10.39 -2.72 10.22
CA GLU A 287 10.53 -1.28 9.93
C GLU A 287 9.75 -0.92 8.66
N ARG A 288 9.99 -1.63 7.55
CA ARG A 288 9.29 -1.44 6.27
C ARG A 288 7.78 -1.52 6.44
N LEU A 289 7.30 -2.53 7.18
CA LEU A 289 5.89 -2.75 7.44
C LEU A 289 5.28 -1.60 8.25
N SER A 290 5.95 -1.17 9.33
CA SER A 290 5.46 -0.11 10.23
C SER A 290 5.42 1.26 9.56
N GLU A 291 6.46 1.58 8.79
CA GLU A 291 6.55 2.83 8.02
C GLU A 291 5.49 2.88 6.92
N SER A 292 5.35 1.80 6.16
CA SER A 292 4.32 1.68 5.10
C SER A 292 2.92 1.77 5.68
N ALA A 293 2.65 1.08 6.79
CA ALA A 293 1.37 1.16 7.49
C ALA A 293 1.06 2.58 7.97
N THR A 294 2.08 3.29 8.46
CA THR A 294 1.93 4.69 8.90
C THR A 294 1.55 5.60 7.74
N ILE A 295 2.27 5.51 6.62
CA ILE A 295 1.97 6.29 5.42
C ILE A 295 0.55 5.97 4.95
N GLN A 296 0.22 4.69 4.84
CA GLN A 296 -1.09 4.24 4.40
C GLN A 296 -2.20 4.78 5.30
N TYR A 297 -2.07 4.64 6.62
CA TYR A 297 -3.09 5.08 7.56
C TYR A 297 -3.30 6.60 7.49
N LEU A 298 -2.22 7.39 7.52
CA LEU A 298 -2.31 8.86 7.51
C LEU A 298 -2.84 9.43 6.18
N THR A 299 -2.67 8.71 5.07
CA THR A 299 -3.11 9.14 3.74
C THR A 299 -4.50 8.62 3.36
N GLN A 300 -4.91 7.45 3.87
CA GLN A 300 -6.19 6.83 3.53
C GLN A 300 -7.28 7.08 4.59
N GLN A 301 -6.91 7.12 5.87
CA GLN A 301 -7.82 7.33 7.01
C GLN A 301 -7.73 8.78 7.52
N ILE A 302 -7.95 9.73 6.62
CA ILE A 302 -7.78 11.18 6.83
C ILE A 302 -8.68 11.69 7.95
N SER A 303 -9.98 11.39 7.92
CA SER A 303 -10.93 11.86 8.93
C SER A 303 -10.65 11.27 10.31
N ALA A 304 -10.35 9.97 10.39
CA ALA A 304 -9.97 9.32 11.64
C ALA A 304 -8.66 9.87 12.21
N SER A 305 -7.67 10.08 11.35
CA SER A 305 -6.39 10.69 11.73
C SER A 305 -6.58 12.12 12.25
N GLN A 306 -7.37 12.93 11.55
CA GLN A 306 -7.71 14.28 11.95
C GLN A 306 -8.39 14.28 13.33
N LEU A 307 -9.44 13.47 13.50
CA LEU A 307 -10.17 13.37 14.76
C LEU A 307 -9.26 12.94 15.91
N PHE A 308 -8.35 11.99 15.66
CA PHE A 308 -7.36 11.57 16.65
C PHE A 308 -6.49 12.76 17.12
N PHE A 309 -5.94 13.55 16.19
CA PHE A 309 -5.09 14.69 16.56
C PHE A 309 -5.85 15.83 17.24
N ILE A 310 -7.11 16.06 16.86
CA ILE A 310 -7.98 17.04 17.54
C ILE A 310 -8.28 16.59 18.98
N THR A 311 -8.62 15.31 19.14
CA THR A 311 -8.90 14.71 20.47
C THR A 311 -7.67 14.74 21.37
N HIS A 312 -6.50 14.49 20.80
CA HIS A 312 -5.22 14.47 21.51
C HIS A 312 -4.41 15.78 21.32
N LYS A 313 -5.06 16.92 21.07
CA LYS A 313 -4.36 18.21 20.84
C LYS A 313 -3.43 18.65 21.98
N ASN A 314 -3.70 18.17 23.19
CA ASN A 314 -2.89 18.43 24.38
C ASN A 314 -1.60 17.59 24.43
N TYR A 315 -1.49 16.58 23.57
CA TYR A 315 -0.27 15.79 23.39
C TYR A 315 0.69 16.37 22.34
N ILE A 316 0.24 17.33 21.52
CA ILE A 316 1.13 18.04 20.60
C ILE A 316 1.97 19.05 21.41
N ASP A 317 3.26 18.75 21.55
CA ASP A 317 4.20 19.50 22.38
C ASP A 317 4.98 20.53 21.54
N PRO A 318 4.81 21.84 21.79
CA PRO A 318 5.54 22.88 21.08
C PRO A 318 7.06 22.86 21.33
N ARG A 319 7.55 22.22 22.41
CA ARG A 319 8.99 22.16 22.73
C ARG A 319 9.77 21.40 21.66
N GLU A 320 9.15 20.35 21.10
CA GLU A 320 9.70 19.49 20.05
C GLU A 320 10.14 20.27 18.80
N TRP A 321 9.53 21.42 18.52
CA TRP A 321 9.92 22.27 17.38
C TRP A 321 11.33 22.82 17.48
N ASN A 322 11.88 22.93 18.68
CA ASN A 322 13.23 23.45 18.90
C ASN A 322 14.21 22.36 19.38
N THR A 323 13.70 21.25 19.92
CA THR A 323 14.53 20.19 20.52
C THR A 323 14.72 18.99 19.61
N ASN A 324 13.74 18.67 18.76
CA ASN A 324 13.83 17.55 17.84
C ASN A 324 14.44 18.00 16.50
N ALA A 325 15.59 17.43 16.16
CA ALA A 325 16.33 17.78 14.94
C ALA A 325 15.54 17.46 13.65
N ASN A 326 14.79 16.36 13.63
CA ASN A 326 13.99 15.95 12.47
C ASN A 326 12.80 16.90 12.25
N ILE A 327 12.19 17.39 13.32
CA ILE A 327 11.14 18.42 13.23
C ILE A 327 11.74 19.76 12.80
N THR A 328 12.88 20.15 13.38
CA THR A 328 13.56 21.41 13.05
C THR A 328 13.94 21.46 11.56
N ALA A 329 14.35 20.33 10.98
CA ALA A 329 14.67 20.21 9.56
C ALA A 329 13.46 20.44 8.63
N LEU A 330 12.23 20.41 9.16
CA LEU A 330 10.98 20.65 8.44
C LEU A 330 10.32 21.98 8.81
N ALA A 331 10.96 22.81 9.64
CA ALA A 331 10.38 24.03 10.20
C ALA A 331 9.89 25.03 9.14
N THR A 332 10.52 25.07 7.97
CA THR A 332 10.10 25.95 6.84
C THR A 332 8.74 25.58 6.26
N LEU A 333 8.29 24.34 6.46
CA LEU A 333 6.98 23.86 6.03
C LEU A 333 5.92 24.01 7.13
N LEU A 334 6.30 24.35 8.36
CA LEU A 334 5.37 24.42 9.49
C LEU A 334 4.82 25.84 9.65
N PRO A 335 3.60 25.98 10.20
CA PRO A 335 3.07 27.27 10.62
C PRO A 335 3.96 27.96 11.66
N LYS A 336 3.81 29.28 11.82
CA LYS A 336 4.73 30.10 12.63
C LYS A 336 4.76 29.71 14.11
N ASN A 337 3.67 29.15 14.63
CA ASN A 337 3.55 28.73 16.02
C ASN A 337 2.62 27.51 16.15
N CYS A 338 2.78 26.79 17.25
CA CYS A 338 2.05 25.55 17.50
C CYS A 338 0.52 25.76 17.58
N THR A 339 0.07 26.94 18.01
CA THR A 339 -1.37 27.28 18.04
C THR A 339 -1.95 27.36 16.63
N GLU A 340 -1.25 28.01 15.70
CA GLU A 340 -1.63 28.07 14.30
C GLU A 340 -1.59 26.68 13.65
N PHE A 341 -0.57 25.87 13.98
CA PHE A 341 -0.48 24.48 13.55
C PHE A 341 -1.67 23.64 14.00
N LYS A 342 -2.05 23.71 15.29
CA LYS A 342 -3.26 23.02 15.81
C LYS A 342 -4.52 23.44 15.07
N LYS A 343 -4.68 24.75 14.80
CA LYS A 343 -5.80 25.26 13.98
C LYS A 343 -5.77 24.74 12.55
N LYS A 344 -4.59 24.58 11.95
CA LYS A 344 -4.46 24.00 10.59
C LYS A 344 -4.79 22.51 10.56
N LEU A 345 -4.48 21.75 11.61
CA LEU A 345 -4.91 20.35 11.73
C LEU A 345 -6.44 20.20 11.76
N GLU A 346 -7.18 21.17 12.28
CA GLU A 346 -8.65 21.21 12.22
C GLU A 346 -9.19 21.51 10.81
N GLN A 347 -8.34 21.99 9.90
CA GLN A 347 -8.71 22.46 8.56
C GLN A 347 -8.06 21.60 7.46
N VAL A 348 -8.39 20.31 7.42
CA VAL A 348 -7.92 19.40 6.35
C VAL A 348 -8.31 19.96 4.97
N PRO A 349 -7.36 20.10 4.04
CA PRO A 349 -7.59 20.72 2.74
C PRO A 349 -8.24 19.74 1.75
N TRP A 350 -9.48 19.31 2.05
CA TRP A 350 -10.24 18.33 1.28
C TRP A 350 -10.31 18.64 -0.20
N ILE A 351 -10.53 19.91 -0.58
CA ILE A 351 -10.52 20.28 -2.01
C ILE A 351 -9.17 19.94 -2.65
N LYS A 352 -8.05 20.30 -2.00
CA LYS A 352 -6.71 19.98 -2.52
C LYS A 352 -6.49 18.47 -2.61
N ILE A 353 -6.96 17.72 -1.60
CA ILE A 353 -6.83 16.26 -1.56
C ILE A 353 -7.62 15.60 -2.71
N LEU A 354 -8.87 16.00 -2.89
CA LEU A 354 -9.73 15.47 -3.96
C LEU A 354 -9.16 15.82 -5.35
N LEU A 355 -8.76 17.08 -5.56
CA LEU A 355 -8.20 17.51 -6.84
C LEU A 355 -6.88 16.81 -7.18
N LYS A 356 -6.02 16.51 -6.19
CA LYS A 356 -4.77 15.74 -6.39
C LYS A 356 -5.03 14.35 -6.97
N GLN A 357 -6.15 13.73 -6.62
CA GLN A 357 -6.48 12.36 -7.04
C GLN A 357 -7.22 12.30 -8.38
N CYS A 358 -7.69 13.45 -8.88
CA CYS A 358 -8.42 13.55 -10.13
C CYS A 358 -7.52 13.82 -11.35
N SER A 359 -6.21 13.61 -11.27
CA SER A 359 -5.29 13.66 -12.41
C SER A 359 -5.44 12.47 -13.38
N GLU A 360 -6.55 11.73 -13.29
CA GLU A 360 -6.88 10.60 -14.17
C GLU A 360 -7.49 11.12 -15.48
N ASP A 361 -7.15 10.49 -16.60
CA ASP A 361 -7.70 10.83 -17.93
C ASP A 361 -9.22 10.63 -18.00
N ASP A 362 -9.80 9.84 -17.09
CA ASP A 362 -11.23 9.55 -16.99
C ASP A 362 -11.90 10.33 -15.85
N LYS A 363 -12.63 11.39 -16.23
CA LYS A 363 -13.41 12.23 -15.30
C LYS A 363 -14.47 11.43 -14.53
N GLN A 364 -15.06 10.38 -15.09
CA GLN A 364 -16.10 9.59 -14.42
C GLN A 364 -15.50 8.75 -13.29
N GLN A 365 -14.39 8.05 -13.57
CA GLN A 365 -13.67 7.28 -12.56
C GLN A 365 -13.16 8.18 -11.43
N ALA A 366 -12.62 9.35 -11.76
CA ALA A 366 -12.17 10.32 -10.77
C ALA A 366 -13.30 10.74 -9.79
N VAL A 367 -14.51 10.98 -10.31
CA VAL A 367 -15.69 11.32 -9.49
C VAL A 367 -16.07 10.17 -8.55
N ILE A 368 -16.15 8.94 -9.08
CA ILE A 368 -16.54 7.75 -8.30
C ILE A 368 -15.50 7.47 -7.21
N LYS A 369 -14.21 7.51 -7.56
CA LYS A 369 -13.10 7.28 -6.63
C LYS A 369 -13.07 8.31 -5.52
N GLY A 370 -13.22 9.60 -5.86
CA GLY A 370 -13.30 10.68 -4.87
C GLY A 370 -14.49 10.53 -3.92
N ALA A 371 -15.68 10.22 -4.45
CA ALA A 371 -16.86 10.03 -3.62
C ALA A 371 -16.72 8.82 -2.68
N LYS A 372 -16.17 7.71 -3.18
CA LYS A 372 -15.86 6.53 -2.37
C LYS A 372 -14.86 6.85 -1.27
N GLN A 373 -13.78 7.58 -1.57
CA GLN A 373 -12.79 7.96 -0.57
C GLN A 373 -13.42 8.80 0.55
N LEU A 374 -14.29 9.77 0.21
CA LEU A 374 -15.03 10.54 1.20
C LEU A 374 -15.94 9.66 2.04
N LEU A 375 -16.65 8.72 1.41
CA LEU A 375 -17.53 7.80 2.12
C LEU A 375 -16.74 6.92 3.09
N ASP A 376 -15.65 6.30 2.64
CA ASP A 376 -14.79 5.45 3.47
C ASP A 376 -14.26 6.24 4.67
N ASN A 377 -13.74 7.45 4.42
CA ASN A 377 -13.28 8.36 5.46
C ASN A 377 -14.39 8.77 6.44
N PHE A 378 -15.59 9.08 5.93
CA PHE A 378 -16.71 9.49 6.75
C PHE A 378 -17.26 8.34 7.60
N THR A 379 -17.28 7.10 7.07
CA THR A 379 -17.75 5.93 7.81
C THR A 379 -16.81 5.51 8.93
N SER A 380 -15.56 5.98 8.94
CA SER A 380 -14.63 5.81 10.06
C SER A 380 -14.97 6.67 11.29
N LEU A 381 -15.87 7.66 11.13
CA LEU A 381 -16.33 8.53 12.22
C LEU A 381 -17.49 7.90 13.00
N GLU A 382 -17.59 8.24 14.28
CA GLU A 382 -18.69 7.79 15.15
C GLU A 382 -20.06 8.24 14.61
N ASN A 383 -20.18 9.50 14.19
CA ASN A 383 -21.41 10.06 13.63
C ASN A 383 -21.40 10.00 12.09
N HIS A 384 -22.07 9.01 11.54
CA HIS A 384 -22.23 8.79 10.10
C HIS A 384 -23.66 9.09 9.59
N SER A 385 -24.39 9.97 10.29
CA SER A 385 -25.74 10.37 9.88
C SER A 385 -25.74 11.25 8.62
N TYR A 386 -26.86 11.26 7.92
CA TYR A 386 -27.12 12.13 6.77
C TYR A 386 -26.90 13.61 7.10
N ALA A 387 -27.34 14.07 8.27
CA ALA A 387 -27.13 15.46 8.70
C ALA A 387 -25.64 15.80 8.91
N ALA A 388 -24.86 14.84 9.44
CA ALA A 388 -23.42 14.99 9.56
C ALA A 388 -22.73 15.00 8.19
N ALA A 389 -23.19 14.19 7.23
CA ALA A 389 -22.66 14.20 5.86
C ALA A 389 -22.95 15.53 5.14
N LEU A 390 -24.13 16.11 5.31
CA LEU A 390 -24.44 17.45 4.79
C LEU A 390 -23.54 18.52 5.41
N SER A 391 -23.35 18.47 6.73
CA SER A 391 -22.48 19.41 7.44
C SER A 391 -21.02 19.30 6.99
N PHE A 392 -20.54 18.07 6.79
CA PHE A 392 -19.21 17.78 6.24
C PHE A 392 -19.07 18.34 4.83
N SER A 393 -20.02 18.04 3.93
CA SER A 393 -20.00 18.56 2.55
C SER A 393 -19.99 20.09 2.52
N ALA A 394 -20.84 20.75 3.32
CA ALA A 394 -20.86 22.20 3.42
C ALA A 394 -19.52 22.76 3.91
N ALA A 395 -18.84 22.08 4.85
CA ALA A 395 -17.51 22.46 5.31
C ALA A 395 -16.45 22.33 4.20
N VAL A 396 -16.53 21.30 3.36
CA VAL A 396 -15.65 21.14 2.19
C VAL A 396 -15.92 22.23 1.15
N LYS A 397 -17.19 22.51 0.81
CA LYS A 397 -17.55 23.60 -0.12
C LYS A 397 -17.04 24.97 0.33
N ARG A 398 -16.98 25.24 1.64
CA ARG A 398 -16.43 26.51 2.16
C ARG A 398 -14.91 26.66 1.96
N GLN A 399 -14.19 25.61 1.59
CA GLN A 399 -12.76 25.69 1.29
C GLN A 399 -12.48 26.26 -0.11
N GLU A 400 -13.51 26.65 -0.86
CA GLU A 400 -13.42 27.23 -2.20
C GLU A 400 -12.41 28.40 -2.25
N MET A 401 -11.26 28.11 -2.83
CA MET A 401 -10.26 29.09 -3.24
C MET A 401 -10.00 28.90 -4.73
N MET A 402 -10.19 29.97 -5.52
CA MET A 402 -9.67 30.13 -6.89
C MET A 402 -9.72 28.83 -7.74
N MET A 403 -10.87 28.16 -7.77
CA MET A 403 -11.05 26.95 -8.58
C MET A 403 -11.57 27.31 -9.97
N SER A 404 -11.17 26.55 -10.99
CA SER A 404 -11.78 26.64 -12.31
C SER A 404 -13.22 26.13 -12.28
N LYS A 405 -14.04 26.53 -13.26
CA LYS A 405 -15.41 26.01 -13.41
C LYS A 405 -15.45 24.48 -13.48
N GLU A 406 -14.46 23.87 -14.13
CA GLU A 406 -14.34 22.40 -14.22
C GLU A 406 -14.04 21.76 -12.87
N GLN A 407 -13.13 22.35 -12.08
CA GLN A 407 -12.82 21.86 -10.73
C GLN A 407 -14.04 21.99 -9.81
N HIS A 408 -14.81 23.08 -9.90
CA HIS A 408 -16.05 23.21 -9.14
C HIS A 408 -17.07 22.14 -9.52
N ALA A 409 -17.30 21.91 -10.81
CA ALA A 409 -18.22 20.88 -11.28
C ALA A 409 -17.83 19.49 -10.77
N LEU A 410 -16.53 19.16 -10.84
CA LEU A 410 -15.96 17.91 -10.34
C LEU A 410 -16.16 17.73 -8.83
N ILE A 411 -15.78 18.73 -8.03
CA ILE A 411 -15.93 18.68 -6.56
C ILE A 411 -17.41 18.62 -6.17
N ASN A 412 -18.28 19.38 -6.86
CA ASN A 412 -19.71 19.34 -6.63
C ASN A 412 -20.29 17.95 -6.92
N ALA A 413 -19.88 17.30 -8.02
CA ALA A 413 -20.30 15.93 -8.35
C ALA A 413 -19.83 14.91 -7.30
N ILE A 414 -18.57 14.97 -6.88
CA ILE A 414 -18.00 14.10 -5.83
C ILE A 414 -18.82 14.22 -4.53
N LEU A 415 -19.05 15.46 -4.07
CA LEU A 415 -19.79 15.73 -2.85
C LEU A 415 -21.27 15.31 -2.96
N TYR A 416 -21.87 15.48 -4.14
CA TYR A 416 -23.25 15.10 -4.39
C TYR A 416 -23.42 13.57 -4.28
N ILE A 417 -22.56 12.81 -4.97
CA ILE A 417 -22.57 11.34 -4.89
C ILE A 417 -22.33 10.87 -3.45
N PHE A 418 -21.35 11.45 -2.76
CA PHE A 418 -21.09 11.15 -1.35
C PHE A 418 -22.35 11.31 -0.48
N CYS A 419 -23.05 12.44 -0.58
CA CYS A 419 -24.28 12.67 0.18
C CYS A 419 -25.42 11.73 -0.22
N LEU A 420 -25.56 11.39 -1.51
CA LEU A 420 -26.55 10.40 -1.99
C LEU A 420 -26.25 9.00 -1.45
N GLN A 421 -24.98 8.60 -1.37
CA GLN A 421 -24.56 7.32 -0.80
C GLN A 421 -24.88 7.23 0.69
N VAL A 422 -24.60 8.28 1.47
CA VAL A 422 -24.95 8.32 2.90
C VAL A 422 -26.47 8.31 3.09
N TYR A 423 -27.21 9.08 2.28
CA TYR A 423 -28.68 9.08 2.28
C TYR A 423 -29.23 7.67 2.07
N ASN A 424 -28.73 6.96 1.04
CA ASN A 424 -29.15 5.60 0.74
C ASN A 424 -28.86 4.64 1.89
N LYS A 425 -27.67 4.72 2.50
CA LYS A 425 -27.29 3.87 3.63
C LYS A 425 -28.19 4.11 4.85
N GLU A 426 -28.43 5.36 5.23
CA GLU A 426 -29.33 5.68 6.36
C GLU A 426 -30.77 5.25 6.06
N ARG A 427 -31.26 5.47 4.83
CA ARG A 427 -32.65 5.17 4.48
C ARG A 427 -32.93 3.68 4.44
N ARG A 428 -31.99 2.85 3.97
CA ARG A 428 -32.10 1.37 3.98
C ARG A 428 -32.06 0.78 5.39
N ASN A 429 -31.37 1.43 6.32
CA ASN A 429 -31.22 0.96 7.71
C ASN A 429 -32.29 1.54 8.66
N GLY A 430 -33.12 2.48 8.20
CA GLY A 430 -34.16 3.11 9.00
C GLY A 430 -35.51 2.41 8.89
N ALA A 431 -36.31 2.44 9.97
CA ALA A 431 -37.70 1.98 9.92
C ALA A 431 -38.51 2.82 8.90
N ASP A 432 -39.36 2.14 8.13
CA ASP A 432 -40.27 2.80 7.20
C ASP A 432 -41.17 3.78 7.95
N ARG A 433 -41.08 5.06 7.58
CA ARG A 433 -41.98 6.08 8.11
C ARG A 433 -43.24 6.09 7.25
N PHE A 434 -44.40 6.03 7.92
CA PHE A 434 -45.75 5.81 7.36
C PHE A 434 -46.30 6.89 6.41
N PHE A 435 -45.57 7.98 6.11
CA PHE A 435 -46.06 9.07 5.27
C PHE A 435 -45.02 9.50 4.21
N GLY A 436 -44.97 8.79 3.07
CA GLY A 436 -44.14 9.12 1.91
C GLY A 436 -43.97 7.96 0.93
N PHE A 437 -43.27 8.17 -0.20
CA PHE A 437 -42.84 7.08 -1.09
C PHE A 437 -42.10 5.99 -0.31
N SER A 438 -42.24 4.72 -0.76
CA SER A 438 -41.52 3.60 -0.14
C SER A 438 -40.03 3.91 -0.02
N GLY A 439 -39.40 3.45 1.08
CA GLY A 439 -37.96 3.59 1.27
C GLY A 439 -37.18 3.12 0.03
N GLU A 440 -37.63 2.03 -0.58
CA GLU A 440 -37.09 1.45 -1.80
C GLU A 440 -37.17 2.38 -3.02
N THR A 441 -38.32 3.01 -3.28
CA THR A 441 -38.46 3.97 -4.39
C THR A 441 -37.48 5.13 -4.25
N LYS A 442 -37.31 5.67 -3.04
CA LYS A 442 -36.37 6.76 -2.80
C LYS A 442 -34.91 6.30 -2.93
N CYS A 443 -34.60 5.08 -2.50
CA CYS A 443 -33.26 4.52 -2.66
C CYS A 443 -32.91 4.28 -4.13
N ASN A 444 -33.85 3.73 -4.90
CA ASN A 444 -33.68 3.48 -6.34
C ASN A 444 -33.53 4.80 -7.10
N ALA A 445 -34.32 5.82 -6.75
CA ALA A 445 -34.18 7.16 -7.32
C ALA A 445 -32.79 7.75 -7.03
N ALA A 446 -32.28 7.64 -5.80
CA ALA A 446 -30.96 8.13 -5.46
C ALA A 446 -29.82 7.34 -6.12
N VAL A 447 -29.93 6.01 -6.27
CA VAL A 447 -28.96 5.20 -7.03
C VAL A 447 -28.94 5.62 -8.50
N LYS A 448 -30.11 5.72 -9.15
CA LYS A 448 -30.19 6.20 -10.53
C LYS A 448 -29.68 7.62 -10.69
N LYS A 449 -29.79 8.46 -9.65
CA LYS A 449 -29.22 9.80 -9.65
C LYS A 449 -27.69 9.78 -9.59
N ILE A 450 -27.09 8.86 -8.83
CA ILE A 450 -25.64 8.62 -8.86
C ILE A 450 -25.22 8.21 -10.28
N ASP A 451 -25.93 7.25 -10.87
CA ASP A 451 -25.66 6.78 -12.24
C ASP A 451 -25.72 7.95 -13.25
N GLU A 452 -26.75 8.80 -13.17
CA GLU A 452 -26.90 10.00 -14.00
C GLU A 452 -25.71 10.97 -13.83
N ILE A 453 -25.30 11.27 -12.59
CA ILE A 453 -24.15 12.16 -12.31
C ILE A 453 -22.85 11.57 -12.87
N THR A 454 -22.70 10.24 -12.82
CA THR A 454 -21.54 9.54 -13.40
C THR A 454 -21.61 9.40 -14.92
N GLY A 455 -22.66 9.91 -15.59
CA GLY A 455 -22.81 9.91 -17.04
C GLY A 455 -23.39 8.62 -17.63
N ALA A 456 -23.91 7.72 -16.80
CA ALA A 456 -24.64 6.55 -17.28
C ALA A 456 -26.07 6.96 -17.72
N THR A 457 -26.51 6.43 -18.86
CA THR A 457 -27.86 6.71 -19.37
C THR A 457 -28.91 6.02 -18.52
N THR A 458 -29.57 6.76 -17.63
CA THR A 458 -30.63 6.23 -16.76
C THR A 458 -32.00 6.82 -17.08
N LYS A 459 -33.03 5.96 -17.06
CA LYS A 459 -34.43 6.37 -17.13
C LYS A 459 -35.06 6.29 -15.74
N PHE A 460 -35.54 7.44 -15.26
CA PHE A 460 -36.37 7.52 -14.05
C PHE A 460 -37.80 7.14 -14.39
N GLY A 461 -38.40 6.25 -13.61
CA GLY A 461 -39.84 6.05 -13.58
C GLY A 461 -40.55 7.26 -12.97
N VAL A 462 -41.86 7.39 -13.22
CA VAL A 462 -42.68 8.51 -12.71
C VAL A 462 -42.54 8.70 -11.20
N TRP A 463 -42.54 7.59 -10.44
CA TRP A 463 -42.43 7.61 -8.99
C TRP A 463 -41.03 7.98 -8.49
N GLU A 464 -39.98 7.56 -9.20
CA GLU A 464 -38.60 7.93 -8.88
C GLU A 464 -38.37 9.42 -9.15
N TYR A 465 -38.94 9.95 -10.24
CA TYR A 465 -38.91 11.37 -10.56
C TYR A 465 -39.61 12.23 -9.50
N LEU A 466 -40.78 11.79 -9.02
CA LEU A 466 -41.47 12.46 -7.91
C LEU A 466 -40.70 12.32 -6.58
N ALA A 467 -40.05 11.18 -6.34
CA ALA A 467 -39.23 10.96 -5.15
C ALA A 467 -38.03 11.92 -5.08
N LEU A 468 -37.41 12.25 -6.21
CA LEU A 468 -36.34 13.25 -6.31
C LEU A 468 -36.80 14.69 -5.99
N LYS A 469 -38.11 14.94 -5.87
CA LYS A 469 -38.67 16.26 -5.53
C LYS A 469 -39.23 16.32 -4.11
N GLN A 470 -39.07 15.27 -3.29
CA GLN A 470 -39.78 15.15 -2.02
C GLN A 470 -38.90 14.84 -0.80
N GLY A 471 -39.04 15.66 0.24
CA GLY A 471 -38.37 15.49 1.53
C GLY A 471 -36.86 15.63 1.42
N ARG A 472 -36.11 14.96 2.30
CA ARG A 472 -34.64 15.05 2.38
C ARG A 472 -33.92 14.80 1.04
N LEU A 473 -34.40 13.86 0.21
CA LEU A 473 -33.81 13.61 -1.10
C LEU A 473 -34.03 14.77 -2.07
N GLY A 474 -35.21 15.39 -2.03
CA GLY A 474 -35.50 16.57 -2.86
C GLY A 474 -34.76 17.82 -2.42
N GLU A 475 -34.61 18.02 -1.11
CA GLU A 475 -33.72 19.05 -0.55
C GLU A 475 -32.29 18.85 -1.05
N LEU A 476 -31.75 17.63 -0.98
CA LEU A 476 -30.41 17.32 -1.47
C LEU A 476 -30.24 17.63 -2.96
N VAL A 477 -31.19 17.21 -3.79
CA VAL A 477 -31.17 17.49 -5.23
C VAL A 477 -31.18 19.00 -5.48
N THR A 478 -32.06 19.72 -4.78
CA THR A 478 -32.17 21.19 -4.91
C THR A 478 -30.89 21.90 -4.48
N ASP A 479 -30.23 21.46 -3.41
CA ASP A 479 -29.02 22.08 -2.90
C ASP A 479 -27.82 21.93 -3.85
N TYR A 480 -27.73 20.82 -4.59
CA TYR A 480 -26.62 20.56 -5.51
C TYR A 480 -26.88 20.99 -6.95
N GLU A 481 -28.13 21.01 -7.39
CA GLU A 481 -28.51 21.38 -8.76
C GLU A 481 -29.05 22.82 -8.86
N GLY A 482 -29.68 23.33 -7.80
CA GLY A 482 -30.25 24.68 -7.75
C GLY A 482 -29.20 25.79 -7.80
N MET A 483 -27.97 25.53 -7.34
CA MET A 483 -26.84 26.45 -7.52
C MET A 483 -26.29 26.47 -8.97
N GLY A 484 -26.60 25.47 -9.80
CA GLY A 484 -26.17 25.41 -11.20
C GLY A 484 -26.85 26.43 -12.11
N ALA A 485 -28.06 26.89 -11.76
CA ALA A 485 -28.79 27.91 -12.53
C ALA A 485 -28.24 29.33 -12.32
N ALA A 486 -27.54 29.59 -11.20
CA ALA A 486 -27.00 30.92 -10.88
C ALA A 486 -25.58 31.15 -11.44
N LEU A 487 -24.88 30.11 -11.90
CA LEU A 487 -23.52 30.19 -12.47
C LEU A 487 -23.50 30.11 -14.02
N GLN A 488 -24.69 30.02 -14.64
CA GLN A 488 -24.90 30.11 -16.10
C GLN A 488 -25.46 31.49 -16.54
N GLN A 489 -25.67 32.41 -15.59
CA GLN A 489 -25.86 33.84 -15.84
C GLN A 489 -24.61 34.59 -15.39
#